data_AF-A0A6V7M5B4-F1
#
_entry.id   AF-A0A6V7M5B4-F1
#
_cell.length_a   1.000
_cell.length_b   1.000
_cell.length_c   1.000
_cell.angle_alpha   90.00
_cell.angle_beta   90.00
_cell.angle_gamma   90.00
#
_symmetry.space_group_name_H-M   'P 1'
#
loop_
_entity.id
_entity.type
_entity.pdbx_description
1 polymer ?
#
loop_
_entity_poly.entity_id
_entity_poly.type
_entity_poly.pdbx_seq_one_letter_code
_entity_poly.pdbx_strand_id
1 'polypeptide(L)'
;RVHISNVTRNYLNDEFEVEPAYGEQREEALAKAGLSTYFIVRARKPFQPAVGKSVASLSATETSQMMIDHQDEGNGNEDSKDFRERLRKELDSR
;
A
#
# COMPACT_ATOMS: atom_id res chain seq x y z
N ARG A 1 0.55 -7.65 -12.68
CA ARG A 1 1.81 -8.32 -12.26
C ARG A 1 2.38 -7.51 -11.10
N VAL A 2 2.91 -8.17 -10.07
CA VAL A 2 3.52 -7.48 -8.91
C VAL A 2 5.01 -7.34 -9.17
N HIS A 3 5.54 -6.12 -9.08
CA HIS A 3 6.97 -5.82 -9.25
C HIS A 3 7.66 -5.90 -7.89
N ILE A 4 8.70 -6.71 -7.79
CA ILE A 4 9.45 -6.94 -6.56
C ILE A 4 10.95 -6.84 -6.80
N SER A 5 11.69 -6.51 -5.75
CA SER A 5 13.16 -6.56 -5.75
C SER A 5 13.67 -7.98 -5.46
N ASN A 6 14.94 -8.22 -5.76
CA ASN A 6 15.68 -9.42 -5.36
C ASN A 6 15.62 -9.65 -3.84
N VAL A 7 15.68 -8.59 -3.04
CA VAL A 7 15.60 -8.67 -1.58
C VAL A 7 14.25 -9.24 -1.15
N THR A 8 13.14 -8.67 -1.64
CA THR A 8 11.80 -9.18 -1.32
C THR A 8 11.62 -10.62 -1.79
N ARG A 9 12.15 -10.98 -2.99
CA ARG A 9 12.09 -12.36 -3.50
C ARG A 9 12.69 -13.36 -2.51
N ASN A 10 13.81 -13.03 -1.86
CA ASN A 10 14.47 -13.92 -0.92
C ASN A 10 13.61 -14.21 0.34
N TYR A 11 12.73 -13.29 0.74
CA TYR A 11 11.81 -13.50 1.85
C TYR A 11 10.55 -14.31 1.49
N LEU A 12 10.30 -14.51 0.20
CA LEU A 12 9.11 -15.23 -0.28
C LEU A 12 9.34 -16.75 -0.41
N ASN A 13 10.49 -17.29 0.05
CA ASN A 13 10.80 -18.73 0.11
C ASN A 13 10.47 -19.53 -1.18
N ASP A 14 10.63 -18.91 -2.35
CA ASP A 14 10.26 -19.48 -3.66
C ASP A 14 8.79 -19.97 -3.75
N GLU A 15 7.88 -19.39 -2.96
CA GLU A 15 6.44 -19.67 -3.01
C GLU A 15 5.78 -19.12 -4.28
N PHE A 16 6.47 -18.26 -5.02
CA PHE A 16 5.99 -17.61 -6.23
C PHE A 16 6.91 -17.89 -7.40
N GLU A 17 6.30 -18.13 -8.56
CA GLU A 17 6.97 -18.15 -9.84
C GLU A 17 7.18 -16.71 -10.32
N VAL A 18 8.43 -16.39 -10.67
CA VAL A 18 8.84 -15.05 -11.04
C VAL A 18 9.54 -15.02 -12.39
N GLU A 19 9.39 -13.90 -13.09
CA GLU A 19 10.10 -13.59 -14.34
C GLU A 19 11.00 -12.35 -14.14
N PRO A 20 12.13 -12.22 -14.86
CA PRO A 20 12.92 -11.00 -14.85
C PRO A 20 12.11 -9.79 -15.31
N ALA A 21 12.15 -8.70 -14.54
CA ALA A 21 11.41 -7.47 -14.85
C ALA A 21 12.29 -6.38 -15.48
N TYR A 22 13.62 -6.49 -15.32
CA TYR A 22 14.61 -5.52 -15.81
C TYR A 22 14.30 -4.06 -15.43
N GLY A 23 13.73 -3.84 -14.25
CA GLY A 23 13.38 -2.51 -13.72
C GLY A 23 14.58 -1.58 -13.60
N GLU A 24 15.78 -2.12 -13.43
CA GLU A 24 17.04 -1.38 -13.44
C GLU A 24 17.33 -0.68 -14.78
N GLN A 25 16.76 -1.15 -15.90
CA GLN A 25 16.91 -0.46 -17.19
C GLN A 25 15.98 0.75 -17.32
N ARG A 26 14.92 0.80 -16.51
CA ARG A 26 13.92 1.89 -16.53
C ARG A 26 14.17 2.93 -15.46
N GLU A 27 14.81 2.55 -14.36
CA GLU A 27 14.96 3.41 -13.19
C GLU A 27 16.43 3.40 -12.73
N GLU A 28 17.03 4.58 -12.69
CA GLU A 28 18.47 4.76 -12.47
C GLU A 28 18.89 4.57 -11.00
N ALA A 29 18.01 4.88 -10.04
CA ALA A 29 18.27 4.63 -8.63
C ALA A 29 18.34 3.13 -8.33
N LEU A 30 17.48 2.32 -8.97
CA LEU A 30 17.54 0.86 -8.87
C LEU A 30 18.83 0.30 -9.48
N ALA A 31 19.27 0.84 -10.62
CA ALA A 31 20.54 0.47 -11.24
C ALA A 31 21.73 0.83 -10.35
N LYS A 32 21.77 2.05 -9.80
CA LYS A 32 22.82 2.51 -8.88
C LYS A 32 22.88 1.69 -7.60
N ALA A 33 21.73 1.20 -7.12
CA ALA A 33 21.64 0.35 -5.94
C ALA A 33 21.99 -1.13 -6.22
N GLY A 34 22.22 -1.52 -7.49
CA GLY A 34 22.51 -2.91 -7.86
C GLY A 34 21.34 -3.86 -7.60
N LEU A 35 20.10 -3.36 -7.63
CA LEU A 35 18.90 -4.15 -7.34
C LEU A 35 18.34 -4.74 -8.63
N SER A 36 18.38 -6.06 -8.74
CA SER A 36 17.64 -6.78 -9.79
C SER A 36 16.16 -6.87 -9.41
N THR A 37 15.28 -6.75 -10.39
CA THR A 37 13.84 -6.78 -10.15
C THR A 37 13.14 -7.89 -10.94
N TYR A 38 12.01 -8.33 -10.41
CA TYR A 38 11.26 -9.47 -10.90
C TYR A 38 9.75 -9.18 -10.89
N PHE A 39 9.02 -9.86 -11.77
CA PHE A 39 7.56 -9.90 -11.76
C PHE A 39 7.06 -11.22 -11.22
N ILE A 40 6.16 -11.18 -10.23
CA ILE A 40 5.42 -12.36 -9.81
C ILE A 40 4.39 -12.71 -10.90
N VAL A 41 4.48 -13.93 -11.42
CA VAL A 41 3.60 -14.47 -12.47
C VAL A 41 2.49 -15.31 -11.86
N ARG A 42 2.83 -16.19 -10.91
CA ARG A 42 1.89 -17.14 -10.31
C ARG A 42 2.35 -17.55 -8.91
N ALA A 43 1.41 -17.86 -8.02
CA ALA A 43 1.72 -18.55 -6.76
C ALA A 43 1.90 -20.05 -7.02
N ARG A 44 3.02 -20.62 -6.55
CA ARG A 44 3.26 -22.07 -6.62
C ARG A 44 2.39 -22.83 -5.63
N LYS A 45 2.18 -22.26 -4.44
CA LYS A 45 1.28 -22.81 -3.44
C LYS A 45 -0.10 -22.17 -3.58
N PRO A 46 -1.18 -22.95 -3.78
CA PRO A 46 -2.54 -22.41 -3.78
C PRO A 46 -2.81 -21.73 -2.44
N PHE A 47 -3.34 -20.50 -2.50
CA PHE A 47 -3.79 -19.81 -1.29
C PHE A 47 -4.88 -20.65 -0.63
N GLN A 48 -4.63 -21.10 0.60
CA GLN A 48 -5.67 -21.68 1.43
C GLN A 48 -6.19 -20.58 2.35
N PRO A 49 -7.43 -20.09 2.13
CA PRO A 49 -8.01 -19.12 3.03
C PRO A 49 -8.06 -19.71 4.43
N ALA A 50 -7.48 -19.00 5.41
CA ALA A 50 -7.65 -19.36 6.80
C ALA A 50 -9.16 -19.35 7.10
N VAL A 51 -9.70 -20.51 7.46
CA VAL A 51 -11.11 -20.67 7.83
C VAL A 51 -11.36 -19.79 9.06
N GLY A 52 -11.99 -18.62 8.87
CA GLY A 52 -12.45 -17.77 9.97
C GLY A 52 -12.12 -16.27 9.90
N LYS A 53 -11.35 -15.78 8.92
CA LYS A 53 -11.12 -14.32 8.77
C LYS A 53 -11.26 -13.88 7.33
N SER A 54 -12.51 -13.64 6.92
CA SER A 54 -12.81 -13.02 5.63
C SER A 54 -12.34 -11.57 5.60
N VAL A 55 -11.79 -11.11 4.48
CA VAL A 55 -11.42 -9.71 4.24
C VAL A 55 -12.59 -8.73 4.41
N ALA A 56 -13.83 -9.22 4.27
CA ALA A 56 -15.05 -8.48 4.59
C ALA A 56 -15.17 -8.06 6.07
N SER A 57 -14.40 -8.68 6.97
CA SER A 57 -14.32 -8.25 8.37
C SER A 57 -13.43 -7.01 8.57
N LEU A 58 -12.56 -6.68 7.60
CA LEU A 58 -11.65 -5.53 7.71
C LEU A 58 -12.31 -4.22 7.24
N SER A 59 -13.30 -4.31 6.34
CA SER A 59 -14.09 -3.14 5.89
C SER A 59 -15.03 -2.58 6.98
N ALA A 60 -15.19 -3.30 8.10
CA ALA A 60 -15.98 -2.81 9.24
C ALA A 60 -15.17 -1.92 10.20
N THR A 61 -13.87 -1.70 9.95
CA THR A 61 -12.99 -0.91 10.82
C THR A 61 -12.43 0.34 10.13
N GLU A 62 -13.09 0.85 9.09
CA GLU A 62 -12.74 2.13 8.46
C GLU A 62 -13.54 3.34 9.00
N THR A 63 -14.01 3.28 10.26
CA THR A 63 -14.61 4.45 10.95
C THR A 63 -14.08 4.65 12.37
N SER A 64 -12.85 4.23 12.68
CA SER A 64 -12.23 4.59 13.96
C SER A 64 -10.77 4.97 13.77
N GLN A 65 -10.60 6.26 13.48
CA GLN A 65 -9.50 7.13 13.93
C GLN A 65 -8.11 6.50 14.00
N MET A 66 -7.26 6.95 13.08
CA MET A 66 -5.86 7.24 13.39
C MET A 66 -5.80 8.09 14.67
N MET A 67 -5.45 7.48 15.79
CA MET A 67 -4.87 8.19 16.92
C MET A 67 -3.36 8.01 16.79
N ILE A 68 -2.74 8.94 16.06
CA ILE A 68 -1.32 9.23 16.26
C ILE A 68 -1.27 9.98 17.59
N ASP A 69 -0.74 9.31 18.60
CA ASP A 69 -0.36 9.90 19.88
C ASP A 69 0.71 10.96 19.63
N HIS A 70 0.29 12.21 19.48
CA HIS A 70 1.11 13.38 19.75
C HIS A 70 0.26 14.29 20.65
N GLN A 71 0.69 14.35 21.91
CA GLN A 71 0.25 15.34 22.87
C GLN A 71 0.57 16.73 22.32
N ASP A 72 -0.43 17.45 21.81
CA ASP A 72 -0.39 18.90 21.70
C ASP A 72 -1.79 19.46 21.95
N GLU A 73 -1.92 20.21 23.03
CA GLU A 73 -3.15 20.87 23.46
C GLU A 73 -3.43 22.07 22.54
N GLY A 74 -4.17 21.85 21.46
CA GLY A 74 -4.55 22.91 20.53
C GLY A 74 -5.92 22.66 19.90
N ASN A 75 -6.87 23.52 20.26
CA ASN A 75 -8.24 23.61 19.78
C ASN A 75 -8.36 23.65 18.23
N GLY A 76 -8.33 22.50 17.55
CA GLY A 76 -8.27 22.38 16.08
C GLY A 76 -9.50 21.76 15.39
N ASN A 77 -10.65 21.68 16.06
CA ASN A 77 -11.83 20.99 15.53
C ASN A 77 -12.73 21.84 14.59
N GLU A 78 -12.61 23.17 14.61
CA GLU A 78 -13.43 24.07 13.79
C GLU A 78 -12.84 24.30 12.39
N ASP A 79 -11.53 24.54 12.29
CA ASP A 79 -10.84 24.76 11.00
C ASP A 79 -10.98 23.58 10.02
N SER A 80 -11.01 22.35 10.53
CA SER A 80 -11.16 21.16 9.69
C SER A 80 -12.55 21.02 9.06
N LYS A 81 -13.60 21.52 9.73
CA LYS A 81 -14.98 21.46 9.21
C LYS A 81 -15.20 22.54 8.15
N ASP A 82 -14.80 23.76 8.45
CA ASP A 82 -14.88 24.90 7.53
C ASP A 82 -14.09 24.65 6.24
N PHE A 83 -12.90 24.06 6.35
CA PHE A 83 -12.09 23.69 5.19
C PHE A 83 -12.80 22.66 4.29
N ARG A 84 -13.39 21.61 4.88
CA ARG A 84 -14.11 20.58 4.14
C ARG A 84 -15.35 21.12 3.44
N GLU A 85 -16.05 22.06 4.08
CA GLU A 85 -17.25 22.67 3.52
C GLU A 85 -16.92 23.60 2.34
N ARG A 86 -15.84 24.40 2.46
CA ARG A 86 -15.34 25.25 1.36
C ARG A 86 -14.90 24.42 0.15
N LEU A 87 -14.15 23.34 0.37
CA LEU A 87 -13.66 22.47 -0.69
C LEU A 87 -14.82 21.83 -1.46
N ARG A 88 -15.88 21.39 -0.75
CA ARG A 88 -17.08 20.83 -1.36
C ARG A 88 -17.77 21.85 -2.28
N LYS A 89 -17.92 23.08 -1.79
CA LYS A 89 -18.55 24.16 -2.55
C LYS A 89 -17.76 24.52 -3.81
N GLU A 90 -16.43 24.50 -3.75
CA GLU A 90 -15.58 24.76 -4.92
C GLU A 90 -15.74 23.67 -6.00
N LEU A 91 -15.78 22.40 -5.61
CA LEU A 91 -15.96 21.27 -6.52
C LEU A 91 -17.34 21.25 -7.19
N ASP A 92 -18.39 21.61 -6.46
CA ASP A 92 -19.76 21.67 -6.99
C ASP A 92 -19.99 22.86 -7.95
N SER A 93 -19.08 23.85 -7.93
CA SER A 93 -19.17 25.06 -8.76
C SER A 93 -18.42 24.98 -10.10
N ARG A 94 -17.90 23.80 -10.45
CA ARG A 94 -17.10 23.55 -11.66
C ARG A 94 -17.86 22.71 -12.68
#